data_AF-S7RLN0-F1
#
_entry.id   AF-S7RLN0-F1
#
_cell.length_a   1.000
_cell.length_b   1.000
_cell.length_c   1.000
_cell.angle_alpha   90.00
_cell.angle_beta   90.00
_cell.angle_gamma   90.00
#
_symmetry.space_group_name_H-M   'P 1'
#
loop_
_entity.id
_entity.type
_entity.pdbx_description
1 polymer ?
#
loop_
_entity_poly.entity_id
_entity_poly.type
_entity_poly.pdbx_seq_one_letter_code
_entity_poly.pdbx_strand_id
1 'polypeptide(L)'
;IWFHNKRDTGVRYSECFKRGIPLVTIALVLTAVQAVLEEWTTGLRVQSEFSERAYKEAFEKHWRRLEKFRKDTRQLRVLKHIRMQLLMNA
;
A
#
# COMPACT_ATOMS: atom_id res chain seq x y z
N ILE A 1 6.38 14.77 4.62
CA ILE A 1 5.51 13.63 4.25
C ILE A 1 5.51 13.55 2.72
N TRP A 2 5.08 12.46 2.08
CA TRP A 2 5.19 12.34 0.62
C TRP A 2 4.00 12.97 -0.11
N PHE A 3 2.82 13.05 0.51
CA PHE A 3 1.56 13.45 -0.14
C PHE A 3 0.60 14.26 0.76
N HIS A 4 1.07 14.92 1.82
CA HIS A 4 0.18 15.62 2.77
C HIS A 4 -0.25 17.01 2.28
N ASN A 5 0.59 17.69 1.50
CA ASN A 5 0.32 19.05 1.02
C ASN A 5 0.98 19.30 -0.35
N LYS A 6 0.54 20.36 -1.05
CA LYS A 6 0.99 20.69 -2.41
C LYS A 6 2.51 20.91 -2.57
N ARG A 7 3.23 21.08 -1.45
CA ARG A 7 4.68 21.28 -1.40
C ARG A 7 5.48 20.00 -1.13
N ASP A 8 4.81 18.89 -0.82
CA ASP A 8 5.45 17.62 -0.52
C ASP A 8 6.08 16.99 -1.78
N THR A 9 7.09 16.15 -1.55
CA THR A 9 7.94 15.53 -2.58
C THR A 9 7.13 14.77 -3.63
N GLY A 10 6.07 14.07 -3.25
CA GLY A 10 5.21 13.34 -4.18
C GLY A 10 4.41 14.24 -5.13
N VAL A 11 4.09 15.47 -4.69
CA VAL A 11 3.39 16.46 -5.53
C VAL A 11 4.38 17.22 -6.40
N ARG A 12 5.51 17.67 -5.85
CA ARG A 12 6.56 18.41 -6.60
C ARG A 12 7.25 17.57 -7.66
N TYR A 13 7.42 16.27 -7.42
CA TYR A 13 8.08 15.35 -8.36
C TYR A 13 7.10 14.33 -8.93
N SER A 14 5.87 14.75 -9.22
CA SER A 14 4.82 13.88 -9.80
C SER A 14 5.29 13.13 -11.05
N GLU A 15 6.18 13.75 -11.84
CA GLU A 15 6.99 13.18 -12.93
C GLU A 15 7.59 11.80 -12.60
N CYS A 16 8.17 11.67 -11.41
CA CYS A 16 8.82 10.44 -10.92
C CYS A 16 7.80 9.36 -10.50
N PHE A 17 6.53 9.73 -10.34
CA PHE A 17 5.44 8.84 -9.91
C PHE A 17 4.44 8.52 -11.03
N LYS A 18 4.69 8.96 -12.28
CA LYS A 18 3.84 8.72 -13.46
C LYS A 18 3.61 7.25 -13.85
N ARG A 19 4.28 6.29 -13.19
CA ARG A 19 4.20 4.84 -13.47
C ARG A 19 3.16 4.10 -12.60
N GLY A 20 2.27 4.85 -11.94
CA GLY A 20 1.27 4.34 -11.01
C GLY A 20 1.85 4.14 -9.61
N ILE A 21 0.96 4.04 -8.62
CA ILE A 21 1.35 3.92 -7.21
C ILE A 21 2.38 2.79 -7.02
N PRO A 22 3.51 3.02 -6.32
CA PRO A 22 4.48 1.97 -6.04
C PRO A 22 3.84 0.78 -5.33
N LEU A 23 4.26 -0.44 -5.67
CA LEU A 23 3.76 -1.64 -4.99
C LEU A 23 4.02 -1.60 -3.47
N VAL A 24 5.06 -0.88 -3.05
CA VAL A 24 5.50 -0.83 -1.65
C VAL A 24 4.52 0.01 -0.83
N THR A 25 4.00 1.06 -1.45
CA THR A 25 2.90 1.87 -0.91
C THR A 25 1.62 1.06 -0.81
N ILE A 26 1.29 0.24 -1.83
CA ILE A 26 0.12 -0.64 -1.76
C ILE A 26 0.28 -1.67 -0.63
N ALA A 27 1.46 -2.28 -0.49
CA ALA A 27 1.74 -3.20 0.61
C ALA A 27 1.55 -2.51 1.98
N LEU A 28 2.01 -1.27 2.13
CA LEU A 28 1.83 -0.50 3.36
C LEU A 28 0.34 -0.26 3.66
N VAL A 29 -0.46 0.14 2.66
CA VAL A 29 -1.91 0.35 2.83
C VAL A 29 -2.61 -0.95 3.21
N LEU A 30 -2.29 -2.07 2.55
CA LEU A 30 -2.84 -3.39 2.91
C LEU A 30 -2.47 -3.79 4.34
N THR A 31 -1.27 -3.43 4.79
CA THR A 31 -0.81 -3.68 6.17
C THR A 31 -1.60 -2.82 7.16
N ALA A 32 -1.84 -1.54 6.85
CA ALA A 32 -2.66 -0.66 7.67
C ALA A 32 -4.12 -1.17 7.76
N VAL A 33 -4.69 -1.64 6.64
CA VAL A 33 -6.02 -2.28 6.63
C VAL A 33 -6.03 -3.53 7.51
N GLN A 34 -5.01 -4.39 7.41
CA GLN A 34 -4.90 -5.56 8.28
C GLN A 34 -4.82 -5.15 9.76
N ALA A 35 -4.02 -4.13 10.11
CA ALA A 35 -3.91 -3.65 11.47
C ALA A 35 -5.26 -3.18 12.04
N VAL A 36 -6.02 -2.41 11.25
CA VAL A 36 -7.36 -1.97 11.65
C VAL A 36 -8.30 -3.17 11.83
N LEU A 37 -8.25 -4.17 10.96
CA LEU A 37 -9.09 -5.37 11.11
C LEU A 37 -8.71 -6.18 12.36
N GLU A 38 -7.43 -6.24 12.69
CA GLU A 38 -6.94 -6.93 13.88
C GLU A 38 -7.42 -6.27 15.18
N GLU A 39 -7.60 -4.95 15.21
CA GLU A 39 -8.20 -4.26 16.38
C GLU A 39 -9.57 -4.83 16.77
N TRP A 40 -10.28 -5.47 15.83
CA TRP A 40 -11.63 -5.98 16.04
C TRP A 40 -11.72 -7.51 16.13
N THR A 41 -10.59 -8.22 16.14
CA THR A 41 -10.59 -9.70 16.12
C THR A 41 -11.29 -10.35 17.31
N THR A 42 -11.33 -9.68 18.47
CA THR A 42 -12.00 -10.18 19.68
C THR A 42 -13.51 -9.87 19.70
N GLY A 43 -14.04 -9.19 18.67
CA GLY A 43 -15.39 -8.62 18.67
C GLY A 43 -15.52 -7.31 19.44
N LEU A 44 -14.47 -6.88 20.14
CA LEU A 44 -14.35 -5.57 20.78
C LEU A 44 -13.17 -4.83 20.16
N ARG A 45 -13.25 -3.50 20.05
CA ARG A 45 -12.13 -2.71 19.56
C ARG A 45 -11.03 -2.64 20.62
N VAL A 46 -9.88 -3.23 20.31
CA VAL A 46 -8.64 -3.09 21.07
C VAL A 46 -7.69 -2.25 20.22
N GLN A 47 -7.42 -1.02 20.67
CA GLN A 47 -6.52 -0.12 19.95
C GLN A 47 -5.12 -0.74 19.88
N SER A 48 -4.58 -0.84 18.65
CA SER A 48 -3.24 -1.36 18.41
C SER A 48 -2.35 -0.26 17.84
N GLU A 49 -1.07 -0.26 18.22
CA GLU A 49 -0.12 0.69 17.67
C GLU A 49 0.33 0.22 16.27
N PHE A 50 0.02 1.01 15.24
CA PHE A 50 0.53 0.76 13.90
C PHE A 50 2.00 1.18 13.79
N SER A 51 2.90 0.27 14.15
CA SER A 51 4.35 0.47 14.12
C SER A 51 5.06 -0.56 13.24
N GLU A 52 6.26 -0.22 12.75
CA GLU A 52 7.09 -1.15 12.00
C GLU A 52 7.39 -2.41 12.82
N ARG A 53 7.69 -2.27 14.11
CA ARG A 53 8.02 -3.40 15.00
C ARG A 53 6.88 -4.42 15.07
N ALA A 54 5.63 -3.95 15.12
CA ALA A 54 4.46 -4.83 15.20
C ALA A 54 4.08 -5.43 13.84
N TYR A 55 4.23 -4.67 12.75
CA TYR A 55 3.63 -5.03 11.45
C TYR A 55 4.63 -5.37 10.34
N LYS A 56 5.93 -5.40 10.60
CA LYS A 56 6.97 -5.72 9.60
C LYS A 56 6.70 -7.03 8.87
N GLU A 57 6.39 -8.10 9.60
CA GLU A 57 6.14 -9.41 8.99
C GLU A 57 4.90 -9.40 8.09
N ALA A 58 3.82 -8.76 8.53
CA ALA A 58 2.61 -8.59 7.74
C ALA A 58 2.88 -7.78 6.46
N PHE A 59 3.65 -6.70 6.57
CA PHE A 59 4.09 -5.90 5.44
C PHE A 59 4.91 -6.71 4.43
N GLU A 60 5.94 -7.42 4.88
CA GLU A 60 6.78 -8.25 4.01
C GLU A 60 5.98 -9.39 3.35
N LYS A 61 4.98 -9.92 4.05
CA LYS A 61 4.05 -10.92 3.51
C LYS A 61 3.16 -10.34 2.41
N HIS A 62 2.57 -9.17 2.62
CA HIS A 62 1.79 -8.46 1.59
C HIS A 62 2.63 -8.09 0.39
N TRP A 63 3.83 -7.55 0.62
CA TRP A 63 4.78 -7.22 -0.44
C TRP A 63 5.15 -8.43 -1.30
N ARG A 64 5.52 -9.56 -0.68
CA ARG A 64 5.83 -10.80 -1.41
C ARG A 64 4.63 -11.32 -2.22
N ARG A 65 3.43 -11.24 -1.65
CA ARG A 65 2.19 -11.64 -2.34
C ARG A 65 1.88 -10.73 -3.54
N LEU A 66 2.04 -9.41 -3.39
CA LEU A 66 1.88 -8.47 -4.50
C LEU A 66 2.90 -8.70 -5.60
N GLU A 67 4.15 -8.98 -5.25
CA GLU A 67 5.21 -9.28 -6.21
C GLU A 67 4.93 -10.59 -6.95
N LYS A 68 4.48 -11.63 -6.25
CA LYS A 68 4.01 -12.87 -6.87
C LYS A 68 2.82 -12.61 -7.81
N PHE A 69 1.81 -11.88 -7.34
CA PHE A 69 0.64 -11.51 -8.14
C PHE A 69 1.03 -10.72 -9.40
N ARG A 70 2.04 -9.85 -9.33
CA ARG A 70 2.59 -9.12 -10.48
C ARG A 70 3.15 -10.06 -11.52
N LYS A 71 3.89 -11.09 -11.09
CA LYS A 71 4.49 -12.08 -11.97
C LYS A 71 3.40 -12.95 -12.61
N ASP A 72 2.49 -13.46 -11.80
CA ASP A 72 1.43 -14.38 -12.23
C ASP A 72 0.44 -13.70 -13.21
N THR A 73 0.14 -12.42 -12.99
CA THR A 73 -0.79 -11.64 -13.85
C THR A 73 -0.09 -10.75 -14.88
N ARG A 74 1.22 -10.95 -15.13
CA ARG A 74 2.02 -10.06 -15.99
C ARG A 74 1.41 -9.85 -17.37
N GLN A 75 0.89 -10.92 -17.98
CA GLN A 75 0.30 -10.86 -19.32
C GLN A 75 -1.00 -10.05 -19.34
N LEU A 76 -1.82 -10.19 -18.30
CA LEU A 76 -3.08 -9.48 -18.13
C LEU A 76 -2.89 -8.02 -17.69
N ARG A 77 -1.68 -7.67 -17.21
CA ARG A 77 -1.32 -6.31 -16.76
C ARG A 77 -2.27 -5.77 -15.67
N VAL A 78 -2.86 -6.65 -14.85
CA VAL A 78 -3.86 -6.30 -13.82
C VAL A 78 -3.28 -5.28 -12.84
N LEU A 79 -2.12 -5.57 -12.24
CA LEU A 79 -1.48 -4.65 -11.32
C LEU A 79 -1.05 -3.33 -11.95
N LYS A 80 -0.74 -3.30 -13.25
CA LYS A 80 -0.45 -2.03 -13.94
C LYS A 80 -1.71 -1.15 -13.94
N HIS A 81 -2.87 -1.72 -14.29
CA HIS A 81 -4.14 -0.98 -14.29
C HIS A 81 -4.53 -0.51 -12.89
N ILE A 82 -4.50 -1.40 -11.89
CA ILE A 82 -4.84 -1.03 -10.50
C ILE A 82 -3.96 0.12 -10.02
N ARG A 83 -2.64 0.04 -10.22
CA ARG A 83 -1.69 1.09 -9.78
C ARG A 83 -1.95 2.44 -10.46
N MET A 84 -2.36 2.44 -11.72
CA MET A 84 -2.70 3.66 -12.44
C MET A 84 -4.05 4.23 -11.97
N GLN A 85 -5.06 3.38 -11.82
CA GLN A 85 -6.39 3.80 -11.34
C GLN A 85 -6.31 4.38 -9.93
N LEU A 86 -5.56 3.74 -9.02
CA LEU A 86 -5.34 4.29 -7.69
C LEU A 86 -4.63 5.65 -7.73
N LEU A 87 -3.66 5.84 -8.63
CA LEU A 87 -2.97 7.13 -8.76
C LEU A 87 -3.89 8.24 -9.30
N MET A 88 -4.79 7.90 -10.23
CA MET A 88 -5.71 8.88 -10.83
C MET A 88 -6.86 9.29 -9.89
N ASN A 89 -7.15 8.49 -8.87
CA ASN A 89 -8.22 8.74 -7.90
C ASN A 89 -7.69 9.02 -6.48
N ALA A 90 -6.39 9.28 -6.34
CA ALA A 90 -5.74 9.62 -5.06
C ALA A 90 -5.91 11.10 -4.71
#